data_AF-A0A383WBE5-F1
#
_entry.id   AF-A0A383WBE5-F1
#
_cell.length_a   1.000
_cell.length_b   1.000
_cell.length_c   1.000
_cell.angle_alpha   90.00
_cell.angle_beta   90.00
_cell.angle_gamma   90.00
#
_symmetry.space_group_name_H-M   'P 1'
#
loop_
_entity.id
_entity.type
_entity.pdbx_description
1 polymer ?
#
loop_
_entity_poly.entity_id
_entity_poly.type
_entity_poly.pdbx_seq_one_letter_code
_entity_poly.pdbx_strand_id
1 'polypeptide(L)'
;MHYDLLHVTPPHVPAPAVANSSLADAGGWLVVNKETLQHLRYPNVFGIGDCCSLPTGKTAAAAAAQFLVLRDNLDALMAGSLQQDSAAKYDGYTSCPVVTRQGRVMLMEYGYDGAIMEMFSKLGIDQSQEQYLMWLVKTLVLPAAYWALMTKGYVPWRELPRMLQRSLDSRHGQAAAAAAAAQPSQCAAPTAIAAQQQVAAESPVVAAATHEHGC
;
A
#
# COMPACT_ATOMS: atom_id res chain seq x y z
N MET A 1 -29.58 8.53 -35.92
CA MET A 1 -29.81 7.15 -35.43
C MET A 1 -31.16 7.15 -34.72
N HIS A 2 -32.03 6.17 -35.02
CA HIS A 2 -33.29 5.96 -34.31
C HIS A 2 -33.13 4.77 -33.36
N TYR A 3 -33.70 4.85 -32.16
CA TYR A 3 -33.64 3.81 -31.14
C TYR A 3 -35.03 3.57 -30.54
N ASP A 4 -35.34 2.31 -30.24
CA ASP A 4 -36.55 1.91 -29.50
C ASP A 4 -36.34 2.02 -27.97
N LEU A 5 -35.10 1.79 -27.50
CA LEU A 5 -34.64 2.00 -26.13
C LEU A 5 -33.18 2.48 -26.14
N LEU A 6 -32.88 3.52 -25.36
CA LEU A 6 -31.52 4.04 -25.16
C LEU A 6 -31.23 4.20 -23.67
N HIS A 7 -30.22 3.49 -23.18
CA HIS A 7 -29.66 3.66 -21.84
C HIS A 7 -28.32 4.40 -21.94
N VAL A 8 -28.27 5.64 -21.48
CA VAL A 8 -27.06 6.48 -21.54
C VAL A 8 -26.40 6.52 -20.16
N THR A 9 -25.15 6.11 -20.09
CA THR A 9 -24.27 6.45 -18.96
C THR A 9 -23.75 7.87 -19.19
N PRO A 10 -24.02 8.83 -18.28
CA PRO A 10 -23.60 10.21 -18.49
C PRO A 10 -22.06 10.34 -18.44
N PRO A 11 -21.49 11.39 -19.05
CA PRO A 11 -20.11 11.77 -18.79
C PRO A 11 -19.93 12.08 -17.29
N HIS A 12 -18.94 11.45 -16.67
CA HIS A 12 -18.57 11.74 -15.29
C HIS A 12 -17.38 12.72 -15.27
N VAL A 13 -17.46 13.73 -14.42
CA VAL A 13 -16.44 14.78 -14.26
C VAL A 13 -16.08 14.95 -12.79
N PRO A 14 -14.90 15.50 -12.46
CA PRO A 14 -14.55 15.78 -11.07
C PRO A 14 -15.52 16.78 -10.43
N ALA A 15 -15.68 16.67 -9.12
CA ALA A 15 -16.51 17.61 -8.36
C ALA A 15 -15.94 19.04 -8.48
N PRO A 16 -16.76 20.08 -8.79
CA PRO A 16 -16.28 21.45 -8.95
C PRO A 16 -15.52 21.99 -7.72
N ALA A 17 -15.92 21.57 -6.52
CA ALA A 17 -15.25 21.95 -5.27
C ALA A 17 -13.78 21.48 -5.22
N VAL A 18 -13.47 20.34 -5.83
CA VAL A 18 -12.09 19.83 -5.95
C VAL A 18 -11.41 20.47 -7.16
N ALA A 19 -12.07 20.43 -8.33
CA ALA A 19 -11.49 20.88 -9.59
C ALA A 19 -11.07 22.35 -9.58
N ASN A 20 -11.80 23.22 -8.88
CA ASN A 20 -11.50 24.65 -8.77
C ASN A 20 -10.58 24.99 -7.58
N SER A 21 -10.03 23.99 -6.89
CA SER A 21 -9.16 24.18 -5.73
C SER A 21 -7.69 23.93 -6.04
N SER A 22 -6.80 24.34 -5.15
CA SER A 22 -5.38 24.01 -5.22
C SER A 22 -5.08 22.53 -4.93
N LEU A 23 -6.10 21.71 -4.64
CA LEU A 23 -5.97 20.27 -4.36
C LEU A 23 -6.03 19.39 -5.62
N ALA A 24 -6.43 19.96 -6.76
CA ALA A 24 -6.61 19.20 -7.98
C ALA A 24 -5.28 18.90 -8.71
N ASP A 25 -5.28 17.84 -9.51
CA ASP A 25 -4.35 17.65 -10.63
C ASP A 25 -4.81 18.41 -11.88
N ALA A 26 -4.09 18.26 -12.99
CA ALA A 26 -4.42 18.87 -14.27
C ALA A 26 -5.78 18.39 -14.85
N GLY A 27 -6.29 17.25 -14.40
CA GLY A 27 -7.59 16.69 -14.78
C GLY A 27 -8.74 17.10 -13.85
N GLY A 28 -8.47 17.90 -12.80
CA GLY A 28 -9.47 18.35 -11.83
C GLY A 28 -9.73 17.36 -10.67
N TRP A 29 -8.99 16.25 -10.58
CA TRP A 29 -9.15 15.24 -9.53
C TRP A 29 -8.25 15.53 -8.33
N LEU A 30 -8.66 15.11 -7.13
CA LEU A 30 -7.87 15.26 -5.91
C LEU A 30 -6.57 14.46 -6.04
N VAL A 31 -5.43 15.15 -6.02
CA VAL A 31 -4.13 14.51 -6.26
C VAL A 31 -3.56 13.92 -4.99
N VAL A 32 -3.41 12.60 -4.97
CA VAL A 32 -2.90 11.86 -3.81
C VAL A 32 -1.84 10.86 -4.22
N ASN A 33 -0.99 10.50 -3.26
CA ASN A 33 -0.11 9.35 -3.40
C ASN A 33 -0.97 8.09 -3.55
N LYS A 34 -0.69 7.29 -4.60
CA LYS A 34 -1.47 6.11 -4.94
C LYS A 34 -1.48 5.01 -3.87
N GLU A 35 -0.46 4.98 -3.01
CA GLU A 35 -0.31 4.00 -1.94
C GLU A 35 -0.82 4.56 -0.61
N THR A 36 -0.39 5.76 -0.22
CA THR A 36 -0.67 6.28 1.14
C THR A 36 -1.96 7.08 1.25
N LEU A 37 -2.56 7.47 0.11
CA LEU A 37 -3.75 8.32 0.00
C LEU A 37 -3.57 9.76 0.54
N GLN A 38 -2.35 10.11 0.92
CA GLN A 38 -1.97 11.46 1.34
C GLN A 38 -1.80 12.37 0.13
N HIS A 39 -2.22 13.62 0.24
CA HIS A 39 -2.09 14.61 -0.83
C HIS A 39 -0.61 14.92 -1.10
N LEU A 40 -0.23 15.01 -2.38
CA LEU A 40 1.18 15.15 -2.77
C LEU A 40 1.83 16.47 -2.36
N ARG A 41 1.03 17.52 -2.17
CA ARG A 41 1.52 18.88 -1.80
C ARG A 41 1.18 19.31 -0.38
N TYR A 42 0.19 18.66 0.26
CA TYR A 42 -0.38 19.13 1.52
C TYR A 42 -0.39 17.96 2.51
N PRO A 43 0.57 17.90 3.45
CA PRO A 43 0.78 16.70 4.28
C PRO A 43 -0.37 16.41 5.26
N ASN A 44 -1.23 17.39 5.52
CA ASN A 44 -2.41 17.24 6.38
C ASN A 44 -3.70 16.98 5.59
N VAL A 45 -3.61 16.74 4.27
CA VAL A 45 -4.77 16.45 3.41
C VAL A 45 -4.68 15.01 2.93
N PHE A 46 -5.81 14.30 2.96
CA PHE A 46 -5.95 12.94 2.44
C PHE A 46 -7.18 12.87 1.54
N GLY A 47 -7.19 11.88 0.65
CA GLY A 47 -8.28 11.66 -0.29
C GLY A 47 -8.74 10.21 -0.34
N ILE A 48 -10.03 10.01 -0.62
CA ILE A 48 -10.64 8.69 -0.78
C ILE A 48 -11.74 8.72 -1.84
N GLY A 49 -11.90 7.59 -2.53
CA GLY A 49 -13.02 7.35 -3.44
C GLY A 49 -12.89 8.08 -4.77
N ASP A 50 -14.05 8.36 -5.37
CA ASP A 50 -14.17 8.74 -6.77
C ASP A 50 -13.58 10.12 -7.08
N CYS A 51 -13.42 10.99 -6.08
CA CYS A 51 -12.81 12.32 -6.28
C CYS A 51 -11.30 12.26 -6.50
N CYS A 52 -10.63 11.15 -6.18
CA CYS A 52 -9.18 11.03 -6.26
C CYS A 52 -8.66 10.65 -7.65
N SER A 53 -7.42 11.05 -7.92
CA SER A 53 -6.65 10.69 -9.12
C SER A 53 -6.05 9.26 -9.05
N LEU A 54 -6.68 8.32 -8.34
CA LEU A 54 -6.15 6.97 -8.15
C LEU A 54 -6.31 6.15 -9.44
N PRO A 55 -5.26 5.46 -9.91
CA PRO A 55 -5.29 4.67 -11.15
C PRO A 55 -5.92 3.28 -10.91
N THR A 56 -7.16 3.24 -10.43
CA THR A 56 -7.94 2.01 -10.23
C THR A 56 -9.43 2.25 -10.50
N GLY A 57 -10.23 1.18 -10.54
CA GLY A 57 -11.68 1.27 -10.69
C GLY A 57 -12.33 2.04 -9.53
N LYS A 58 -13.12 3.07 -9.87
CA LYS A 58 -13.89 3.90 -8.96
C LYS A 58 -15.14 3.16 -8.48
N THR A 59 -15.01 2.43 -7.37
CA THR A 59 -16.08 1.59 -6.81
C THR A 59 -16.19 1.75 -5.30
N ALA A 60 -17.36 1.39 -4.74
CA ALA A 60 -17.54 1.34 -3.29
C ALA A 60 -16.59 0.34 -2.60
N ALA A 61 -16.23 -0.76 -3.28
CA ALA A 61 -15.26 -1.72 -2.75
C ALA A 61 -13.84 -1.12 -2.67
N ALA A 62 -13.45 -0.32 -3.67
CA ALA A 62 -12.21 0.44 -3.63
C ALA A 62 -12.22 1.45 -2.48
N ALA A 63 -13.32 2.22 -2.33
CA ALA A 63 -13.47 3.15 -1.21
C ALA A 63 -13.37 2.43 0.15
N ALA A 64 -13.96 1.25 0.32
CA ALA A 64 -13.85 0.47 1.55
C ALA A 64 -12.39 0.05 1.85
N ALA A 65 -11.62 -0.37 0.84
CA ALA A 65 -10.22 -0.74 1.02
C ALA A 65 -9.30 0.47 1.26
N GLN A 66 -9.58 1.58 0.59
CA GLN A 66 -8.90 2.85 0.77
C GLN A 66 -9.13 3.40 2.17
N PHE A 67 -10.35 3.31 2.70
CA PHE A 67 -10.69 3.75 4.06
C PHE A 67 -9.76 3.14 5.12
N LEU A 68 -9.45 1.85 5.02
CA LEU A 68 -8.57 1.19 5.97
C LEU A 68 -7.14 1.75 5.95
N VAL A 69 -6.64 2.09 4.76
CA VAL A 69 -5.29 2.66 4.60
C VAL A 69 -5.28 4.12 5.07
N LEU A 70 -6.31 4.88 4.67
CA LEU A 70 -6.46 6.28 5.06
C LEU A 70 -6.60 6.43 6.57
N ARG A 71 -7.40 5.58 7.22
CA ARG A 71 -7.55 5.56 8.68
C ARG A 71 -6.21 5.34 9.36
N ASP A 72 -5.51 4.25 9.02
CA ASP A 72 -4.24 3.90 9.66
C ASP A 72 -3.19 5.02 9.49
N ASN A 73 -3.14 5.66 8.31
CA ASN A 73 -2.21 6.77 8.05
C ASN A 73 -2.62 8.08 8.73
N LEU A 74 -3.92 8.38 8.81
CA LEU A 74 -4.45 9.56 9.48
C LEU A 74 -4.25 9.46 11.00
N ASP A 75 -4.49 8.28 11.58
CA ASP A 75 -4.23 8.00 12.99
C ASP A 75 -2.75 8.18 13.32
N ALA A 76 -1.85 7.65 12.48
CA ALA A 76 -0.42 7.84 12.63
C ALA A 76 -0.01 9.32 12.49
N LEU A 77 -0.65 10.09 11.61
CA LEU A 77 -0.39 11.53 11.48
C LEU A 77 -0.80 12.27 12.76
N MET A 78 -2.00 12.00 13.28
CA MET A 78 -2.50 12.61 14.51
C MET A 78 -1.65 12.25 15.73
N ALA A 79 -1.07 11.06 15.76
CA ALA A 79 -0.13 10.62 16.80
C ALA A 79 1.29 11.18 16.62
N GLY A 80 1.58 11.89 15.52
CA GLY A 80 2.93 12.37 15.20
C GLY A 80 3.92 11.26 14.83
N SER A 81 3.43 10.06 14.52
CA SER A 81 4.24 8.87 14.22
C SER A 81 4.23 8.47 12.75
N LEU A 82 3.55 9.23 11.88
CA LEU A 82 3.52 8.95 10.45
C LEU A 82 4.92 9.14 9.83
N GLN A 83 5.50 8.03 9.36
CA GLN A 83 6.71 8.04 8.53
C GLN A 83 6.36 7.46 7.16
N GLN A 84 6.92 8.02 6.10
CA GLN A 84 6.56 7.60 4.73
C GLN A 84 6.90 6.13 4.45
N ASP A 85 8.02 5.65 5.00
CA ASP A 85 8.46 4.27 4.79
C ASP A 85 7.63 3.23 5.55
N SER A 86 6.96 3.64 6.63
CA SER A 86 6.11 2.77 7.47
C SER A 86 4.61 3.02 7.29
N ALA A 87 4.23 3.94 6.40
CA ALA A 87 2.84 4.23 6.09
C ALA A 87 2.13 2.98 5.55
N ALA A 88 0.86 2.83 5.93
CA ALA A 88 -0.01 1.84 5.32
C ALA A 88 -0.13 2.11 3.81
N LYS A 89 -0.11 1.03 3.03
CA LYS A 89 -0.11 1.08 1.57
C LYS A 89 -1.38 0.46 0.99
N TYR A 90 -1.99 1.18 0.06
CA TYR A 90 -3.07 0.72 -0.78
C TYR A 90 -2.52 0.04 -2.02
N ASP A 91 -3.05 -1.14 -2.30
CA ASP A 91 -2.66 -2.06 -3.38
C ASP A 91 -3.47 -1.83 -4.67
N GLY A 92 -4.34 -0.81 -4.69
CA GLY A 92 -5.22 -0.53 -5.83
C GLY A 92 -6.47 -1.41 -5.86
N TYR A 93 -6.73 -2.22 -4.83
CA TYR A 93 -7.86 -3.15 -4.82
C TYR A 93 -9.19 -2.47 -5.14
N THR A 94 -9.93 -3.08 -6.05
CA THR A 94 -11.30 -2.72 -6.40
C THR A 94 -12.09 -3.99 -6.73
N SER A 95 -13.42 -3.90 -6.66
CA SER A 95 -14.32 -5.01 -6.98
C SER A 95 -15.49 -4.54 -7.83
N CYS A 96 -15.74 -5.26 -8.92
CA CYS A 96 -16.82 -5.04 -9.86
C CYS A 96 -17.69 -6.30 -9.96
N PRO A 97 -18.79 -6.40 -9.21
CA PRO A 97 -19.76 -7.47 -9.37
C PRO A 97 -20.57 -7.25 -10.67
N VAL A 98 -20.14 -7.89 -11.75
CA VAL A 98 -20.76 -7.79 -13.09
C VAL A 98 -21.99 -8.69 -13.14
N VAL A 99 -23.16 -8.07 -13.14
CA VAL A 99 -24.42 -8.79 -13.38
C VAL A 99 -24.52 -9.12 -14.86
N THR A 100 -24.43 -10.40 -15.20
CA THR A 100 -24.50 -10.85 -16.61
C THR A 100 -25.93 -11.16 -17.04
N ARG A 101 -26.75 -11.64 -16.10
CA ARG A 101 -28.18 -11.87 -16.23
C ARG A 101 -28.80 -12.00 -14.85
N GLN A 102 -30.12 -12.00 -14.78
CA GLN A 102 -30.83 -12.25 -13.52
C GLN A 102 -30.37 -13.58 -12.90
N GLY A 103 -29.96 -13.53 -11.63
CA GLY A 103 -29.46 -14.71 -10.92
C GLY A 103 -27.98 -15.02 -11.19
N ARG A 104 -27.25 -14.26 -11.98
CA ARG A 104 -25.82 -14.51 -12.23
C ARG A 104 -24.97 -13.26 -12.09
N VAL A 105 -23.84 -13.44 -11.41
CA VAL A 105 -22.80 -12.42 -11.27
C VAL A 105 -21.45 -13.07 -11.50
N MET A 106 -20.57 -12.36 -12.20
CA MET A 106 -19.13 -12.59 -12.17
C MET A 106 -18.51 -11.56 -11.22
N LEU A 107 -17.77 -12.00 -10.21
CA LEU A 107 -17.22 -11.11 -9.18
C LEU A 107 -15.77 -10.76 -9.52
N MET A 108 -15.57 -9.68 -10.29
CA MET A 108 -14.24 -9.30 -10.74
C MET A 108 -13.53 -8.51 -9.64
N GLU A 109 -12.37 -8.98 -9.20
CA GLU A 109 -11.55 -8.34 -8.17
C GLU A 109 -10.10 -8.23 -8.61
N TYR A 110 -9.55 -7.02 -8.54
CA TYR A 110 -8.19 -6.74 -9.00
C TYR A 110 -7.56 -5.56 -8.26
N GLY A 111 -6.24 -5.46 -8.31
CA GLY A 111 -5.43 -4.37 -7.77
C GLY A 111 -4.80 -3.52 -8.86
N TYR A 112 -3.78 -2.75 -8.48
CA TYR A 112 -2.94 -2.03 -9.46
C TYR A 112 -2.34 -2.99 -10.48
N ASP A 113 -2.09 -2.46 -11.68
CA ASP A 113 -1.50 -3.18 -12.82
C ASP A 113 -2.30 -4.43 -13.26
N GLY A 114 -3.57 -4.53 -12.86
CA GLY A 114 -4.45 -5.65 -13.21
C GLY A 114 -4.19 -6.93 -12.41
N ALA A 115 -3.47 -6.85 -11.28
CA ALA A 115 -3.22 -8.00 -10.42
C ALA A 115 -4.53 -8.62 -9.92
N ILE A 116 -4.78 -9.91 -10.18
CA ILE A 116 -6.00 -10.60 -9.77
C ILE A 116 -6.02 -10.77 -8.24
N MET A 117 -7.11 -10.34 -7.60
CA MET A 117 -7.26 -10.32 -6.13
C MET A 117 -8.58 -10.96 -5.66
N GLU A 118 -8.91 -12.11 -6.23
CA GLU A 118 -10.14 -12.86 -5.93
C GLU A 118 -10.21 -13.33 -4.48
N MET A 119 -11.16 -12.78 -3.73
CA MET A 119 -11.38 -13.05 -2.31
C MET A 119 -11.76 -14.51 -2.03
N PHE A 120 -12.58 -15.09 -2.91
CA PHE A 120 -13.14 -16.43 -2.76
C PHE A 120 -12.35 -17.51 -3.49
N SER A 121 -11.30 -17.15 -4.26
CA SER A 121 -10.42 -18.11 -4.95
C SER A 121 -9.81 -19.14 -3.99
N LYS A 122 -9.41 -18.70 -2.79
CA LYS A 122 -8.87 -19.57 -1.73
C LYS A 122 -9.89 -20.57 -1.17
N LEU A 123 -11.18 -20.33 -1.40
CA LEU A 123 -12.28 -21.22 -1.03
C LEU A 123 -12.71 -22.13 -2.20
N GLY A 124 -11.92 -22.16 -3.29
CA GLY A 124 -12.19 -22.97 -4.48
C GLY A 124 -13.27 -22.40 -5.41
N ILE A 125 -13.63 -21.12 -5.23
CA ILE A 125 -14.65 -20.46 -6.02
C ILE A 125 -13.97 -19.66 -7.14
N ASP A 126 -14.16 -20.10 -8.38
CA ASP A 126 -13.67 -19.39 -9.57
C ASP A 126 -14.57 -18.19 -9.89
N GLN A 127 -14.09 -16.98 -9.62
CA GLN A 127 -14.88 -15.76 -9.76
C GLN A 127 -14.97 -15.25 -11.21
N SER A 128 -14.22 -15.85 -12.13
CA SER A 128 -14.33 -15.59 -13.57
C SER A 128 -15.63 -16.13 -14.17
N GLN A 129 -16.29 -17.07 -13.48
CA GLN A 129 -17.51 -17.73 -13.95
C GLN A 129 -18.79 -17.07 -13.45
N GLU A 130 -19.88 -17.29 -14.18
CA GLU A 130 -21.23 -16.84 -13.77
C GLU A 130 -21.77 -17.64 -12.58
N GLN A 131 -21.89 -17.00 -11.42
CA GLN A 131 -22.30 -17.70 -10.20
C GLN A 131 -23.59 -17.14 -9.60
N TYR A 132 -24.47 -18.06 -9.18
CA TYR A 132 -25.66 -17.71 -8.41
C TYR A 132 -25.31 -17.31 -6.97
N LEU A 133 -24.25 -17.89 -6.41
CA LEU A 133 -23.76 -17.50 -5.09
C LEU A 133 -23.32 -16.02 -5.07
N MET A 134 -22.56 -15.59 -6.09
CA MET A 134 -22.16 -14.17 -6.22
C MET A 134 -23.35 -13.25 -6.46
N TRP A 135 -24.41 -13.73 -7.11
CA TRP A 135 -25.67 -13.01 -7.19
C TRP A 135 -26.28 -12.77 -5.81
N LEU A 136 -26.35 -13.78 -4.94
CA LEU A 136 -26.82 -13.62 -3.56
C LEU A 136 -25.93 -12.69 -2.74
N VAL A 137 -24.60 -12.81 -2.89
CA VAL A 137 -23.65 -11.88 -2.26
C VAL A 137 -23.94 -10.44 -2.70
N LYS A 138 -24.07 -10.19 -4.00
CA LYS A 138 -24.32 -8.85 -4.54
C LYS A 138 -25.68 -8.27 -4.15
N THR A 139 -26.73 -9.09 -4.14
CA THR A 139 -28.11 -8.61 -3.96
C THR A 139 -28.56 -8.57 -2.51
N LEU A 140 -28.01 -9.44 -1.64
CA LEU A 140 -28.42 -9.55 -0.24
C LEU A 140 -27.30 -9.12 0.71
N VAL A 141 -26.11 -9.71 0.56
CA VAL A 141 -25.02 -9.54 1.53
C VAL A 141 -24.40 -8.15 1.45
N LEU A 142 -24.02 -7.69 0.25
CA LEU A 142 -23.35 -6.39 0.08
C LEU A 142 -24.24 -5.20 0.53
N PRO A 143 -25.54 -5.12 0.21
CA PRO A 143 -26.39 -4.05 0.73
C PRO A 143 -26.52 -4.09 2.25
N ALA A 144 -26.72 -5.28 2.85
CA ALA A 144 -26.79 -5.42 4.30
C ALA A 144 -25.47 -5.01 4.97
N ALA A 145 -24.33 -5.48 4.45
CA ALA A 145 -23.00 -5.16 4.94
C ALA A 145 -22.67 -3.66 4.78
N TYR A 146 -23.10 -3.03 3.69
CA TYR A 146 -22.89 -1.60 3.48
C TYR A 146 -23.52 -0.77 4.62
N TRP A 147 -24.80 -0.99 4.91
CA TRP A 147 -25.52 -0.26 5.93
C TRP A 147 -25.19 -0.69 7.37
N ALA A 148 -24.93 -1.98 7.59
CA ALA A 148 -24.67 -2.49 8.93
C ALA A 148 -23.22 -2.27 9.38
N LEU A 149 -22.26 -2.24 8.44
CA LEU A 149 -20.83 -2.29 8.72
C LEU A 149 -20.06 -1.12 8.07
N MET A 150 -20.07 -1.00 6.74
CA MET A 150 -19.19 -0.06 6.03
C MET A 150 -19.47 1.40 6.43
N THR A 151 -20.74 1.79 6.52
CA THR A 151 -21.15 3.14 6.97
C THR A 151 -20.82 3.43 8.44
N LYS A 152 -20.55 2.39 9.24
CA LYS A 152 -20.10 2.51 10.64
C LYS A 152 -18.58 2.38 10.79
N GLY A 153 -17.83 2.34 9.67
CA GLY A 153 -16.38 2.23 9.66
C GLY A 153 -15.83 0.81 9.81
N TYR A 154 -16.66 -0.23 9.66
CA TYR A 154 -16.22 -1.63 9.73
C TYR A 154 -16.10 -2.24 8.34
N VAL A 155 -14.94 -2.80 8.00
CA VAL A 155 -14.67 -3.47 6.70
C VAL A 155 -14.06 -4.86 6.93
N PRO A 156 -14.80 -5.79 7.58
CA PRO A 156 -14.22 -7.01 8.14
C PRO A 156 -13.61 -7.94 7.09
N TRP A 157 -14.14 -7.97 5.87
CA TRP A 157 -13.62 -8.82 4.78
C TRP A 157 -12.20 -8.43 4.33
N ARG A 158 -11.76 -7.18 4.57
CA ARG A 158 -10.39 -6.72 4.32
C ARG A 158 -9.56 -6.59 5.58
N GLU A 159 -10.19 -6.33 6.73
CA GLU A 159 -9.51 -6.25 8.02
C GLU A 159 -9.08 -7.62 8.54
N LEU A 160 -9.94 -8.64 8.47
CA LEU A 160 -9.65 -9.96 9.05
C LEU A 160 -8.38 -10.60 8.46
N PRO A 161 -8.16 -10.65 7.12
CA PRO A 161 -6.90 -11.16 6.58
C PRO A 161 -5.69 -10.34 7.02
N ARG A 162 -5.79 -9.01 7.08
CA ARG A 162 -4.71 -8.13 7.54
C ARG A 162 -4.41 -8.33 9.03
N MET A 163 -5.43 -8.50 9.86
CA MET A 163 -5.27 -8.76 11.29
C MET A 163 -4.63 -10.13 11.54
N LEU A 164 -5.07 -11.16 10.82
CA LEU A 164 -4.46 -12.49 10.86
C LEU A 164 -2.99 -12.42 10.43
N GLN A 165 -2.69 -11.72 9.34
CA GLN A 165 -1.33 -11.57 8.83
C GLN A 165 -0.44 -10.79 9.81
N ARG A 166 -0.90 -9.64 10.33
CA ARG A 166 -0.22 -8.88 11.41
C ARG A 166 0.05 -9.74 12.64
N SER A 167 -0.90 -10.59 13.04
CA SER A 167 -0.74 -11.50 14.19
C SER A 167 0.28 -12.60 13.95
N LEU A 168 0.40 -13.08 12.70
CA LEU A 168 1.42 -14.05 12.30
C LEU A 168 2.79 -13.39 12.22
N ASP A 169 2.88 -12.20 11.60
CA ASP A 169 4.11 -11.43 11.47
C ASP A 169 4.64 -10.98 12.85
N SER A 170 3.77 -10.61 13.78
CA SER A 170 4.18 -10.31 15.16
C SER A 170 4.72 -11.54 15.88
N ARG A 171 4.17 -12.74 15.64
CA ARG A 171 4.69 -13.99 16.21
C ARG A 171 6.04 -14.35 15.61
N HIS A 172 6.21 -14.20 14.30
CA HIS A 172 7.50 -14.41 13.63
C HIS A 172 8.54 -13.36 14.03
N GLY A 173 8.14 -12.09 14.20
CA GLY A 173 9.00 -11.01 14.68
C GLY A 173 9.42 -11.22 16.14
N GLN A 174 8.52 -11.69 17.01
CA GLN A 174 8.85 -12.08 18.37
C GLN A 174 9.76 -13.32 18.41
N ALA A 175 9.53 -14.31 17.55
CA ALA A 175 10.40 -15.49 17.43
C ALA A 175 11.79 -15.14 16.89
N ALA A 176 11.88 -14.25 15.90
CA ALA A 176 13.14 -13.76 15.34
C ALA A 176 13.90 -12.88 16.34
N ALA A 177 13.21 -12.00 17.07
CA ALA A 177 13.81 -11.20 18.15
C ALA A 177 14.29 -12.08 19.31
N ALA A 178 13.53 -13.12 19.69
CA ALA A 178 13.95 -14.10 20.67
C ALA A 178 15.17 -14.92 20.20
N ALA A 179 15.22 -15.30 18.92
CA ALA A 179 16.36 -15.99 18.33
C ALA A 179 17.61 -15.10 18.24
N ALA A 180 17.45 -13.81 17.93
CA ALA A 180 18.55 -12.83 17.94
C ALA A 180 19.06 -12.55 19.37
N ALA A 181 18.16 -12.50 20.36
CA ALA A 181 18.53 -12.36 21.77
C ALA A 181 19.19 -13.61 22.37
N ALA A 182 19.01 -14.78 21.74
CA ALA A 182 19.64 -16.05 22.14
C ALA A 182 21.01 -16.29 21.48
N GLN A 183 21.49 -15.40 20.61
CA GLN A 183 22.84 -15.51 20.05
C GLN A 183 23.88 -15.16 21.13
N PRO A 184 24.82 -16.08 21.45
CA PRO A 184 25.84 -15.79 22.45
C PRO A 184 26.72 -14.63 21.97
N SER A 185 26.89 -13.63 22.82
CA SER A 185 27.84 -12.54 22.60
C SER A 185 29.21 -13.14 22.31
N GLN A 186 29.77 -12.86 21.13
CA GLN A 186 31.18 -13.18 20.86
C GLN A 186 32.02 -12.38 21.87
N CYS A 187 32.51 -13.04 22.91
CA CYS A 187 33.54 -12.49 23.79
C CYS A 187 34.77 -12.20 22.93
N ALA A 188 35.11 -10.92 22.78
CA ALA A 188 36.37 -10.50 22.21
C ALA A 188 37.52 -11.04 23.08
N ALA A 189 38.41 -11.83 22.47
CA ALA A 189 39.62 -12.30 23.13
C ALA A 189 40.59 -11.12 23.39
N PRO A 190 41.32 -11.10 24.51
CA PRO A 190 42.26 -10.01 24.80
C PRO A 190 43.48 -10.10 23.87
N THR A 191 43.77 -9.01 23.17
CA THR A 191 44.98 -8.86 22.35
C THR A 191 46.20 -8.77 23.27
N ALA A 192 47.12 -9.73 23.12
CA ALA A 192 48.38 -9.74 23.84
C ALA A 192 49.29 -8.58 23.39
N ILE A 193 49.79 -7.81 24.36
CA ILE A 193 50.82 -6.79 24.18
C ILE A 193 52.17 -7.53 24.01
N ALA A 194 52.81 -7.39 22.84
CA ALA A 194 54.19 -7.80 22.63
C ALA A 194 55.09 -6.55 22.62
N ALA A 195 56.09 -6.57 23.50
CA ALA A 195 57.02 -5.48 23.77
C ALA A 195 58.09 -5.28 22.68
N GLN A 196 58.63 -4.05 22.65
CA GLN A 196 59.68 -3.52 21.78
C GLN A 196 61.03 -4.25 21.89
N GLN A 197 61.82 -4.19 20.80
CA GLN A 197 63.25 -3.89 20.93
C GLN A 197 63.82 -3.24 19.64
N GLN A 198 64.35 -2.03 19.80
CA GLN A 198 65.13 -1.24 18.85
C GLN A 198 66.61 -1.59 18.99
N VAL A 199 67.34 -1.75 17.89
CA VAL A 199 68.79 -1.48 17.81
C VAL A 199 69.11 -0.82 16.46
N ALA A 200 69.91 0.25 16.54
CA ALA A 200 70.28 1.19 15.49
C ALA A 200 71.42 0.68 14.58
N ALA A 201 71.49 1.20 13.35
CA ALA A 201 72.75 1.43 12.62
C ALA A 201 72.54 2.38 11.42
N GLU A 202 73.07 3.60 11.60
CA GLU A 202 73.87 4.41 10.67
C GLU A 202 73.45 4.74 9.21
N SER A 203 73.50 6.04 8.92
CA SER A 203 73.51 6.73 7.62
C SER A 203 74.86 6.54 6.89
N PRO A 204 74.91 6.76 5.55
CA PRO A 204 75.42 8.06 5.09
C PRO A 204 74.73 8.65 3.84
N VAL A 205 74.55 9.97 3.90
CA VAL A 205 74.80 11.03 2.89
C VAL A 205 75.11 10.60 1.44
N VAL A 206 74.41 11.19 0.45
CA VAL A 206 74.93 12.12 -0.61
C VAL A 206 73.83 12.44 -1.66
N ALA A 207 73.61 13.75 -1.86
CA ALA A 207 73.20 14.53 -3.04
C ALA A 207 72.43 13.89 -4.22
N ALA A 208 71.35 14.53 -4.70
CA ALA A 208 71.39 15.61 -5.69
C ALA A 208 69.97 15.93 -6.22
N ALA A 209 69.70 17.22 -6.42
CA ALA A 209 68.52 17.74 -7.08
C ALA A 209 68.54 17.48 -8.59
N THR A 210 67.38 17.38 -9.24
CA THR A 210 66.88 18.31 -10.28
C THR A 210 65.76 17.71 -11.17
N HIS A 211 64.75 18.56 -11.42
CA HIS A 211 64.03 18.77 -12.70
C HIS A 211 62.90 17.83 -13.21
N GLU A 212 61.72 18.47 -13.34
CA GLU A 212 60.73 18.50 -14.45
C GLU A 212 59.56 17.50 -14.60
N HIS A 213 58.38 18.12 -14.68
CA HIS A 213 57.26 17.97 -15.63
C HIS A 213 56.74 16.59 -16.05
N GLY A 214 55.40 16.45 -15.94
CA GLY A 214 54.60 16.10 -17.12
C GLY A 214 53.50 15.05 -16.92
N CYS A 215 52.27 15.53 -17.09
CA CYS A 215 51.00 14.84 -17.38
C CYS A 215 50.25 14.15 -16.23
#